data_AF-A0A937NLB4-F1
#
_entry.id   AF-A0A937NLB4-F1
#
_cell.length_a   1.000
_cell.length_b   1.000
_cell.length_c   1.000
_cell.angle_alpha   90.00
_cell.angle_beta   90.00
_cell.angle_gamma   90.00
#
_symmetry.space_group_name_H-M   'P 1'
#
loop_
_entity.id
_entity.type
_entity.pdbx_description
1 polymer ?
#
loop_
_entity_poly.entity_id
_entity_poly.type
_entity_poly.pdbx_seq_one_letter_code
_entity_poly.pdbx_strand_id
1 'polypeptide(L)' 'MNMIVCCKQVLDPEAPPASFKIDPGSNQVVPPPGVPPVISPFDEQA' A
#
# COMPACT_ATOMS: atom_id res chain seq x y z
N MET A 1 28.50 10.64 5.93
CA MET A 1 27.76 9.44 6.37
C MET A 1 26.77 9.13 5.26
N ASN A 2 26.82 7.94 4.68
CA ASN A 2 25.90 7.54 3.62
C ASN A 2 25.04 6.40 4.16
N MET A 3 23.72 6.54 4.06
CA MET A 3 22.76 5.51 4.47
C MET A 3 21.80 5.25 3.31
N ILE A 4 21.43 3.98 3.16
CA ILE A 4 20.44 3.53 2.18
C ILE A 4 19.24 3.05 2.99
N VAL A 5 18.06 3.60 2.69
CA VAL A 5 16.80 3.21 3.31
C VAL A 5 15.96 2.48 2.26
N CYS A 6 15.49 1.29 2.62
CA CYS A 6 14.53 0.56 1.81
C CYS A 6 13.13 1.10 2.09
N CYS A 7 12.41 1.49 1.05
CA CYS A 7 11.02 1.94 1.16
C CYS A 7 10.10 1.03 0.36
N LYS A 8 8.88 0.88 0.84
CA LYS A 8 7.83 0.09 0.23
C LYS A 8 6.57 0.95 0.05
N GLN A 9 5.97 0.84 -1.14
CA GLN A 9 4.62 1.33 -1.37
C GLN A 9 3.60 0.30 -0.87
N VAL A 10 2.60 0.77 -0.14
CA VAL A 10 1.51 -0.02 0.42
C VAL A 10 0.17 0.59 0.03
N LEU A 11 -0.90 -0.18 0.15
CA LEU A 11 -2.25 0.38 0.05
C LEU A 11 -2.45 1.39 1.18
N ASP A 12 -3.14 2.49 0.86
CA ASP A 12 -3.44 3.53 1.83
C ASP A 12 -4.24 2.96 3.02
N PRO A 13 -3.68 2.96 4.24
CA PRO A 13 -4.38 2.50 5.43
C PRO A 13 -5.61 3.34 5.79
N GLU A 14 -5.67 4.59 5.32
CA GLU A 14 -6.80 5.51 5.53
C GLU A 14 -7.93 5.27 4.52
N ALA A 15 -7.71 4.43 3.51
CA ALA A 15 -8.75 4.06 2.56
C ALA A 15 -9.90 3.31 3.27
N PRO A 16 -11.16 3.54 2.87
CA PRO A 16 -12.29 2.83 3.48
C PRO A 16 -12.13 1.30 3.38
N PRO A 17 -12.42 0.51 4.43
CA PRO A 17 -12.29 -0.95 4.38
C PRO A 17 -13.12 -1.62 3.27
N ALA A 18 -14.24 -1.00 2.88
CA ALA A 18 -15.09 -1.46 1.77
C ALA A 18 -14.41 -1.38 0.38
N SER A 19 -13.32 -0.61 0.28
CA SER A 19 -12.53 -0.49 -0.94
C SER A 19 -11.55 -1.66 -1.12
N PHE A 20 -11.24 -2.40 -0.05
CA PHE A 20 -10.40 -3.59 -0.10
C PHE A 20 -11.19 -4.79 -0.65
N LYS A 21 -10.74 -5.35 -1.78
CA LYS A 21 -11.39 -6.49 -2.44
C LYS A 21 -10.35 -7.48 -2.94
N ILE A 22 -10.70 -8.77 -2.93
CA ILE A 22 -9.90 -9.85 -3.50
C ILE A 22 -10.60 -10.36 -4.75
N ASP A 23 -9.87 -10.51 -5.85
CA ASP A 23 -10.33 -11.21 -7.03
C ASP A 23 -10.20 -12.73 -6.82
N PRO A 24 -11.32 -13.48 -6.75
CA PRO A 24 -11.29 -14.92 -6.49
C PRO A 24 -10.70 -15.75 -7.64
N GLY A 25 -10.59 -15.19 -8.85
CA GLY A 25 -9.99 -15.89 -9.98
C GLY A 25 -8.46 -15.91 -9.92
N SER A 26 -7.86 -14.83 -9.42
CA SER A 26 -6.40 -14.65 -9.35
C SER A 26 -5.83 -14.74 -7.93
N ASN A 27 -6.68 -14.76 -6.89
CA ASN A 27 -6.31 -14.65 -5.47
C ASN A 27 -5.45 -13.41 -5.16
N GLN A 28 -5.69 -12.31 -5.88
CA GLN A 28 -4.96 -11.06 -5.71
C GLN A 28 -5.88 -9.96 -5.21
N VAL A 29 -5.29 -8.97 -4.52
CA VAL A 29 -5.99 -7.76 -4.11
C VAL A 29 -6.28 -6.92 -5.34
N VAL A 30 -7.54 -6.52 -5.51
CA VAL A 30 -7.95 -5.57 -6.53
C VAL A 30 -7.56 -4.16 -6.05
N PRO A 31 -6.74 -3.42 -6.81
CA PRO A 31 -6.38 -2.05 -6.43
C PRO A 31 -7.64 -1.19 -6.30
N PRO A 32 -7.80 -0.43 -5.19
CA PRO A 32 -8.96 0.43 -5.02
C PRO A 32 -8.96 1.55 -6.08
N PRO A 33 -10.09 1.79 -6.77
CA PRO A 33 -10.15 2.78 -7.83
C PRO A 33 -10.03 4.19 -7.26
N GLY A 34 -9.10 4.98 -7.79
CA GLY A 34 -8.93 6.39 -7.42
C GLY A 34 -8.19 6.64 -6.09
N VAL A 35 -7.71 5.59 -5.41
CA VAL A 35 -6.86 5.72 -4.22
C VAL A 35 -5.44 5.31 -4.60
N PRO A 36 -4.48 6.25 -4.67
CA PRO A 36 -3.09 5.91 -4.95
C PRO A 36 -2.44 5.18 -3.76
N PRO A 37 -1.47 4.29 -4.00
CA PRO A 37 -0.67 3.71 -2.92
C PRO A 37 0.21 4.77 -2.25
N VAL A 38 0.51 4.56 -0.98
CA VAL A 38 1.33 5.47 -0.14
C VAL A 38 2.60 4.77 0.32
N ILE A 39 3.59 5.53 0.81
CA ILE A 39 4.77 4.95 1.45
C ILE A 39 4.34 4.31 2.77
N SER A 40 4.92 3.17 3.13
CA SER A 40 4.73 2.56 4.44
C SER A 40 5.09 3.57 5.55
N PRO A 41 4.21 3.79 6.55
CA PRO A 41 4.51 4.72 7.65
C PRO A 41 5.80 4.38 8.42
N PHE A 42 6.19 3.10 8.43
CA PHE A 42 7.46 2.68 9.02
C PHE A 42 8.67 3.19 8.22
N ASP A 43 8.53 3.23 6.89
CA ASP A 43 9.60 3.61 5.98
C ASP A 43 9.68 5.14 5.84
N GLU A 44 8.60 5.86 6.14
CA GLU A 44 8.60 7.33 6.29
C GLU A 44 9.38 7.80 7.52
N GLN A 45 9.54 6.93 8.52
CA GLN A 45 10.24 7.22 9.79
C GLN A 45 11.66 6.64 9.85
N ALA A 46 12.12 5.95 8.79
CA ALA A 46 13.37 5.21 8.74
C ALA A 46 14.60 6.05 8.40
#